data_AF-A0A834EKX2-F1
#
_entry.id   AF-A0A834EKX2-F1
#
_cell.length_a   1.000
_cell.length_b   1.000
_cell.length_c   1.000
_cell.angle_alpha   90.00
_cell.angle_beta   90.00
_cell.angle_gamma   90.00
#
_symmetry.space_group_name_H-M   'P 1'
#
loop_
_entity.id
_entity.type
_entity.pdbx_description
1 polymer ?
#
loop_
_entity_poly.entity_id
_entity_poly.type
_entity_poly.pdbx_seq_one_letter_code
_entity_poly.pdbx_strand_id
1 'polypeptide(L)'
;MVSEDFNIEAPNYLSEESEVLIYARQDSQCIDCFQALLPVHYRYHRPHSKDGETFIVINNPDLLMYCDQEFPILKCWSQSKVAAPCALKSKDICQWNNMKYRSVYENVTLQVPVGLTTHTSLVCSATLLVTILCSTLILVAVFKYGHFPL
;
A
#
# COMPACT_ATOMS: atom_id res chain seq x y z
N MET A 1 14.00 0.34 1.16
CA MET A 1 13.67 -0.63 2.23
C MET A 1 12.62 0.04 3.07
N VAL A 2 11.45 -0.56 3.24
CA VAL A 2 10.37 0.03 4.04
C VAL A 2 10.91 0.26 5.45
N SER A 3 10.78 1.48 5.98
CA SER A 3 11.28 1.86 7.30
C SER A 3 10.72 0.94 8.38
N GLU A 4 11.48 0.65 9.44
CA GLU A 4 10.97 -0.12 10.59
C GLU A 4 9.76 0.58 11.26
N ASP A 5 9.60 1.89 11.05
CA ASP A 5 8.45 2.69 11.50
C ASP A 5 7.39 2.89 10.40
N PHE A 6 7.10 1.84 9.62
CA PHE A 6 6.04 1.91 8.63
C PHE A 6 4.68 1.65 9.27
N ASN A 7 3.95 2.73 9.56
CA ASN A 7 2.59 2.63 10.08
C ASN A 7 1.64 2.05 9.02
N ILE A 8 1.35 0.76 9.13
CA ILE A 8 0.43 0.04 8.24
C ILE A 8 -1.03 0.45 8.41
N GLU A 9 -1.39 1.04 9.55
CA GLU A 9 -2.76 1.44 9.90
C GLU A 9 -3.07 2.90 9.55
N ALA A 10 -2.06 3.71 9.24
CA ALA A 10 -2.29 5.10 8.87
C ALA A 10 -3.15 5.20 7.59
N PRO A 11 -4.15 6.10 7.54
CA PRO A 11 -4.97 6.27 6.36
C PRO A 11 -4.17 6.91 5.22
N ASN A 12 -4.66 6.76 3.98
CA ASN A 12 -3.96 7.19 2.78
C ASN A 12 -3.50 8.66 2.83
N TYR A 13 -4.35 9.56 3.34
CA TYR A 13 -4.07 11.00 3.40
C TYR A 13 -3.08 11.43 4.50
N LEU A 14 -2.65 10.52 5.36
CA LEU A 14 -1.58 10.75 6.35
C LEU A 14 -0.33 9.91 6.06
N SER A 15 -0.37 9.10 5.02
CA SER A 15 0.71 8.18 4.67
C SER A 15 1.62 8.84 3.65
N GLU A 16 2.92 8.63 3.79
CA GLU A 16 3.90 9.02 2.77
C GLU A 16 3.99 7.96 1.67
N GLU A 17 4.37 8.40 0.47
CA GLU A 17 4.66 7.49 -0.63
C GLU A 17 5.82 6.56 -0.25
N SER A 18 5.74 5.31 -0.68
CA SER A 18 6.72 4.30 -0.29
C SER A 18 7.10 3.43 -1.48
N GLU A 19 8.40 3.30 -1.68
CA GLU A 19 8.97 2.44 -2.71
C GLU A 19 9.31 1.07 -2.13
N VAL A 20 8.95 0.03 -2.88
CA VAL A 20 9.23 -1.37 -2.51
C VAL A 20 10.14 -2.00 -3.55
N LEU A 21 11.17 -2.70 -3.08
CA LEU A 21 12.06 -3.47 -3.94
C LEU A 21 11.63 -4.93 -3.90
N ILE A 22 11.42 -5.52 -5.08
CA ILE A 22 10.99 -6.91 -5.23
C ILE A 22 12.02 -7.66 -6.06
N TYR A 23 12.49 -8.78 -5.55
CA TYR A 23 13.41 -9.67 -6.27
C TYR A 23 12.60 -10.71 -7.03
N ALA A 24 12.66 -10.65 -8.36
CA ALA A 24 11.97 -11.62 -9.21
C ALA A 24 12.58 -13.01 -9.07
N ARG A 25 11.75 -14.04 -9.23
CA ARG A 25 12.15 -15.44 -9.24
C ARG A 25 12.01 -15.99 -10.66
N GLN A 26 12.93 -16.84 -11.06
CA GLN A 26 12.84 -17.54 -12.34
C GLN A 26 11.59 -18.43 -12.36
N ASP A 27 10.88 -18.44 -13.49
CA ASP A 27 9.74 -19.33 -13.71
C ASP A 27 10.22 -20.78 -13.85
N SER A 28 9.49 -21.74 -13.28
CA SER A 28 9.86 -23.16 -13.37
C SER A 28 9.65 -23.76 -14.76
N GLN A 29 8.82 -23.14 -15.59
CA GLN A 29 8.46 -23.63 -16.93
C GLN A 29 9.21 -22.91 -18.06
N CYS A 30 9.89 -21.80 -17.77
CA CYS A 30 10.56 -20.98 -18.78
C CYS A 30 11.89 -20.43 -18.23
N ILE A 31 13.00 -20.78 -18.91
CA ILE A 31 14.37 -20.44 -18.50
C ILE A 31 14.58 -18.91 -18.51
N ASP A 32 14.01 -18.21 -19.48
CA ASP A 32 14.21 -16.77 -19.64
C ASP A 32 13.07 -15.92 -19.05
N CYS A 33 12.17 -16.54 -18.28
CA CYS A 33 11.03 -15.86 -17.67
C CYS A 33 11.27 -15.65 -16.18
N PHE A 34 10.94 -14.44 -15.71
CA PHE A 34 11.03 -14.07 -14.31
C PHE A 34 9.69 -13.51 -13.85
N GLN A 35 9.25 -13.93 -12.68
CA GLN A 35 8.00 -13.50 -12.07
C GLN A 35 8.24 -12.88 -10.70
N ALA A 36 7.46 -11.83 -10.41
CA ALA A 36 7.42 -11.16 -9.13
C ALA A 36 5.96 -10.94 -8.74
N LEU A 37 5.66 -11.09 -7.45
CA LEU A 37 4.32 -10.91 -6.90
C LEU A 37 4.38 -9.82 -5.85
N LEU A 38 3.55 -8.78 -6.02
CA LEU A 38 3.36 -7.72 -5.05
C LEU A 38 1.95 -7.82 -4.46
N PRO A 39 1.78 -8.29 -3.21
CA PRO A 39 0.50 -8.18 -2.54
C PRO A 39 0.22 -6.71 -2.22
N VAL A 40 -0.96 -6.23 -2.63
CA VAL A 40 -1.40 -4.85 -2.37
C VAL A 40 -2.56 -4.88 -1.37
N HIS A 41 -2.45 -4.08 -0.32
CA HIS A 41 -3.51 -3.87 0.66
C HIS A 41 -3.90 -2.38 0.65
N TYR A 42 -5.20 -2.11 0.57
CA TYR A 42 -5.71 -0.74 0.50
C TYR A 42 -5.81 -0.11 1.88
N ARG A 43 -5.30 1.11 2.01
CA ARG A 43 -5.51 1.95 3.20
C ARG A 43 -6.88 2.60 3.17
N TYR A 44 -7.32 3.06 4.34
CA TYR A 44 -8.54 3.86 4.44
C TYR A 44 -8.41 5.18 3.69
N HIS A 45 -9.41 5.49 2.87
CA HIS A 45 -9.52 6.72 2.09
C HIS A 45 -10.56 7.66 2.71
N ARG A 46 -10.44 8.95 2.41
CA ARG A 46 -11.47 9.92 2.81
C ARG A 46 -12.76 9.66 2.04
N PRO A 47 -13.92 9.96 2.65
CA PRO A 47 -15.17 9.96 1.91
C PRO A 47 -15.11 10.98 0.76
N HIS A 48 -15.76 10.65 -0.36
CA HIS A 48 -15.81 11.47 -1.56
C HIS A 48 -17.24 11.93 -1.85
N SER A 49 -17.39 13.06 -2.55
CA SER A 49 -18.70 13.72 -2.68
C SER A 49 -19.56 13.21 -3.85
N LYS A 50 -18.95 12.60 -4.86
CA LYS A 50 -19.63 12.24 -6.11
C LYS A 50 -20.04 10.76 -6.16
N ASP A 51 -19.07 9.87 -6.30
CA ASP A 51 -19.37 8.53 -6.82
C ASP A 51 -19.12 7.39 -5.83
N GLY A 52 -18.87 7.70 -4.55
CA GLY A 52 -18.58 6.69 -3.53
C GLY A 52 -17.33 5.85 -3.83
N GLU A 53 -16.47 6.33 -4.73
CA GLU A 53 -15.29 5.64 -5.22
C GLU A 53 -14.14 6.62 -5.41
N THR A 54 -12.92 6.10 -5.30
CA THR A 54 -11.68 6.80 -5.59
C THR A 54 -10.74 5.92 -6.40
N PHE A 55 -9.93 6.52 -7.26
CA PHE A 55 -9.02 5.81 -8.14
C PHE A 55 -7.59 6.01 -7.69
N ILE A 56 -6.84 4.91 -7.61
CA ILE A 56 -5.42 4.90 -7.26
C ILE A 56 -4.67 4.31 -8.45
N VAL A 57 -3.60 4.98 -8.87
CA VAL A 57 -2.76 4.52 -9.96
C VAL A 57 -1.50 3.89 -9.37
N ILE A 58 -1.27 2.62 -9.69
CA ILE A 58 0.02 1.96 -9.49
C ILE A 58 0.82 2.11 -10.77
N ASN A 59 1.90 2.87 -10.68
CA ASN A 59 2.81 3.07 -11.79
C ASN A 59 3.53 1.76 -12.16
N ASN A 60 3.88 1.64 -13.43
CA ASN A 60 4.76 0.58 -13.90
C ASN A 60 6.08 0.57 -13.12
N PRO A 61 6.59 -0.61 -12.71
CA PRO A 61 7.79 -0.71 -11.88
C PRO A 61 9.06 -0.44 -12.67
N ASP A 62 10.09 0.09 -12.02
CA ASP A 62 11.43 0.10 -12.60
C ASP A 62 12.03 -1.31 -12.65
N LEU A 63 12.62 -1.67 -13.80
CA LEU A 63 13.34 -2.93 -13.96
C LEU A 63 14.82 -2.73 -13.68
N LEU A 64 15.26 -3.16 -12.51
CA LEU A 64 16.66 -3.12 -12.10
C LEU A 64 17.38 -4.43 -12.44
N MET A 65 18.49 -4.34 -13.16
CA MET A 65 19.29 -5.51 -13.52
C MET A 65 20.78 -5.28 -13.21
N TYR A 66 21.43 -6.27 -12.61
CA TYR A 66 22.87 -6.32 -12.52
C TYR A 66 23.44 -6.98 -13.78
N CYS A 67 24.46 -6.37 -14.36
CA CYS A 67 25.03 -6.83 -15.62
C CYS A 67 26.52 -7.05 -15.44
N ASP A 68 26.96 -8.29 -15.64
CA ASP A 68 28.39 -8.60 -15.70
C ASP A 68 28.93 -8.32 -17.12
N GLN A 69 30.21 -7.99 -17.21
CA GLN A 69 30.88 -7.63 -18.47
C GLN A 69 30.92 -8.80 -19.47
N GLU A 70 30.70 -10.04 -19.01
CA GLU A 70 30.78 -11.27 -19.81
C GLU A 70 29.51 -11.56 -20.66
N PHE A 71 28.45 -10.75 -20.58
CA PHE A 71 27.23 -10.92 -21.40
C PHE A 71 27.07 -9.83 -22.49
N PRO A 72 27.77 -9.94 -23.64
CA PRO A 72 27.75 -8.92 -24.69
C PRO A 72 26.44 -8.85 -25.52
N ILE A 73 25.58 -9.88 -25.48
CA ILE A 73 24.37 -9.97 -26.33
C ILE A 73 23.27 -9.01 -25.84
N LEU A 74 23.24 -8.72 -24.54
CA LEU A 74 22.47 -7.65 -23.95
C LEU A 74 23.47 -6.56 -23.55
N LYS A 75 23.85 -5.67 -24.48
CA LYS A 75 24.37 -4.35 -24.07
C LYS A 75 23.40 -3.86 -23.01
N CYS A 76 23.78 -3.77 -21.74
CA CYS A 76 22.80 -3.36 -20.74
C CYS A 76 22.40 -1.92 -21.03
N TRP A 77 21.21 -1.76 -21.63
CA TRP A 77 20.62 -0.49 -22.02
C TRP A 77 20.16 0.23 -20.75
N SER A 78 21.13 0.63 -19.93
CA SER A 78 20.91 1.35 -18.68
C SER A 78 20.54 2.80 -19.00
N GLN A 79 19.38 3.25 -18.53
CA GLN A 79 19.04 4.67 -18.53
C GLN A 79 19.84 5.41 -17.46
N SER A 80 19.99 4.77 -16.31
CA SER A 80 20.63 5.31 -15.12
C SER A 80 21.14 4.17 -14.23
N LYS A 81 21.96 4.53 -13.23
CA LYS A 81 22.40 3.63 -12.17
C LYS A 81 21.65 3.94 -10.89
N VAL A 82 21.23 2.90 -10.18
CA VAL A 82 20.47 2.99 -8.92
C VAL A 82 21.20 2.19 -7.85
N ALA A 83 21.39 2.79 -6.68
CA ALA A 83 21.96 2.12 -5.51
C ALA A 83 20.85 1.36 -4.77
N ALA A 84 20.95 0.03 -4.68
CA ALA A 84 19.98 -0.80 -3.97
C ALA A 84 20.64 -2.06 -3.38
N PRO A 85 20.03 -2.70 -2.37
CA PRO A 85 20.61 -3.90 -1.76
C PRO A 85 20.88 -5.01 -2.78
N CYS A 86 22.02 -5.68 -2.66
CA CYS A 86 22.45 -6.70 -3.62
C CYS A 86 21.54 -7.95 -3.61
N ALA A 87 20.93 -8.27 -2.46
CA ALA A 87 20.01 -9.38 -2.29
C ALA A 87 19.02 -9.09 -1.15
N LEU A 88 17.89 -9.81 -1.13
CA LEU A 88 16.79 -9.60 -0.16
C LEU A 88 17.24 -9.50 1.31
N LYS A 89 18.24 -10.30 1.71
CA LYS A 89 18.75 -10.33 3.09
C LYS A 89 20.13 -9.69 3.25
N SER A 90 20.73 -9.20 2.16
CA SER A 90 22.05 -8.57 2.24
C SER A 90 21.92 -7.12 2.69
N LYS A 91 22.88 -6.65 3.50
CA LYS A 91 23.05 -5.24 3.85
C LYS A 91 23.95 -4.50 2.85
N ASP A 92 24.62 -5.23 1.96
CA ASP A 92 25.51 -4.66 0.96
C ASP A 92 24.70 -3.95 -0.12
N ILE A 93 25.19 -2.79 -0.54
CA ILE A 93 24.57 -1.97 -1.58
C ILE A 93 25.31 -2.19 -2.90
N CYS A 94 24.56 -2.58 -3.92
CA CYS A 94 25.04 -2.76 -5.28
C CYS A 94 24.60 -1.61 -6.18
N GLN A 95 25.34 -1.41 -7.26
CA GLN A 95 24.96 -0.49 -8.34
C GLN A 95 24.20 -1.28 -9.39
N TRP A 96 22.90 -1.03 -9.50
CA TRP A 96 22.00 -1.66 -10.47
C TRP A 96 21.82 -0.77 -11.69
N ASN A 97 21.60 -1.38 -12.85
CA ASN A 97 21.22 -0.65 -14.05
C ASN A 97 19.69 -0.57 -14.11
N ASN A 98 19.12 0.64 -14.24
CA ASN A 98 17.71 0.81 -14.56
C ASN A 98 17.52 0.61 -16.07
N MET A 99 16.80 -0.45 -16.43
CA MET A 99 16.65 -0.91 -17.80
C MET A 99 15.45 -0.28 -18.49
N LYS A 100 15.59 0.11 -19.76
CA LYS A 100 14.41 0.31 -20.62
C LYS A 100 13.78 -1.03 -20.93
N TYR A 101 12.48 -1.12 -20.70
CA TYR A 101 11.68 -2.26 -21.14
C TYR A 101 10.39 -1.76 -21.78
N ARG A 102 9.80 -2.60 -22.63
CA ARG A 102 8.48 -2.35 -23.19
C ARG A 102 7.45 -2.95 -22.25
N SER A 103 6.72 -2.11 -21.53
CA SER A 103 5.59 -2.60 -20.74
C SER A 103 4.50 -3.12 -21.68
N VAL A 104 3.93 -4.28 -21.34
CA VAL A 104 2.79 -4.86 -22.05
C VAL A 104 1.49 -4.17 -21.62
N TYR A 105 1.42 -3.76 -20.35
CA TYR A 105 0.24 -3.14 -19.75
C TYR A 105 0.54 -1.69 -19.35
N GLU A 106 -0.46 -0.82 -19.45
CA GLU A 106 -0.40 0.52 -18.87
C GLU A 106 -0.43 0.46 -17.34
N ASN A 107 -0.30 1.62 -16.68
CA ASN A 107 -0.39 1.71 -15.23
C ASN A 107 -1.69 1.06 -14.72
N VAL A 108 -1.59 0.32 -13.62
CA VAL A 108 -2.74 -0.36 -13.04
C VAL A 108 -3.57 0.64 -12.27
N THR A 109 -4.81 0.86 -12.71
CA THR A 109 -5.76 1.73 -11.99
C THR A 109 -6.67 0.87 -11.12
N LEU A 110 -6.68 1.17 -9.82
CA LEU A 110 -7.46 0.46 -8.82
C LEU A 110 -8.61 1.34 -8.36
N GLN A 111 -9.81 0.77 -8.35
CA GLN A 111 -11.04 1.41 -7.90
C GLN A 111 -11.29 1.02 -6.44
N VAL A 112 -11.29 2.00 -5.56
CA VAL A 112 -11.45 1.81 -4.12
C VAL A 112 -12.77 2.42 -3.67
N PRO A 113 -13.67 1.63 -3.07
CA PRO A 113 -14.93 2.16 -2.55
C PRO A 113 -14.68 3.04 -1.31
N VAL A 114 -15.36 4.18 -1.25
CA VAL A 114 -15.27 5.16 -0.17
C VAL A 114 -16.66 5.62 0.27
N GLY A 115 -16.74 6.13 1.50
CA GLY A 115 -17.98 6.73 1.99
C GLY A 115 -18.39 7.98 1.19
N LEU A 116 -19.68 8.32 1.21
CA LEU A 116 -20.17 9.56 0.63
C LEU A 116 -20.15 10.68 1.66
N THR A 117 -19.57 11.83 1.31
CA THR A 117 -19.53 12.99 2.22
C THR A 117 -20.92 13.50 2.58
N THR A 118 -21.90 13.33 1.69
CA THR A 118 -23.31 13.73 1.91
C THR A 118 -23.96 13.01 3.10
N HIS A 119 -23.55 11.77 3.38
CA HIS A 119 -24.08 11.00 4.51
C HIS A 119 -23.44 11.38 5.85
N THR A 120 -22.39 12.20 5.86
CA THR A 120 -21.63 12.53 7.08
C THR A 120 -22.54 13.09 8.18
N SER A 121 -23.36 14.10 7.87
CA SER A 121 -24.24 14.72 8.88
C SER A 121 -25.25 13.73 9.46
N LEU A 122 -25.87 12.91 8.59
CA LEU A 122 -26.85 11.90 8.99
C LEU A 122 -26.20 10.84 9.89
N VAL A 123 -25.07 10.28 9.45
CA VAL A 123 -24.34 9.24 10.18
C VAL A 123 -23.88 9.78 11.53
N CYS A 124 -23.23 10.95 11.55
CA CYS A 124 -22.79 11.57 12.80
C CYS A 124 -23.94 11.83 13.78
N SER A 125 -25.07 12.35 13.29
CA SER A 125 -26.24 12.63 14.14
C SER A 125 -26.85 11.36 14.70
N ALA A 126 -27.00 10.32 13.87
CA ALA A 126 -27.54 9.03 14.29
C ALA A 126 -26.60 8.34 15.29
N THR A 127 -25.29 8.31 15.02
CA THR A 127 -24.29 7.75 15.94
C THR A 127 -24.32 8.47 17.28
N LEU A 128 -24.33 9.82 17.29
CA LEU A 128 -24.37 10.61 18.52
C LEU A 128 -25.63 10.29 19.34
N LEU A 129 -26.79 10.24 18.71
CA LEU A 129 -28.06 9.95 19.38
C LEU A 129 -28.05 8.54 19.99
N VAL A 130 -27.58 7.54 19.24
CA VAL A 130 -27.46 6.15 19.73
C VAL A 130 -26.45 6.08 20.87
N THR A 131 -25.30 6.75 20.77
CA THR A 131 -24.30 6.78 21.85
C THR A 131 -24.85 7.40 23.12
N ILE A 132 -25.62 8.50 23.04
CA ILE A 132 -26.25 9.12 24.20
C ILE A 132 -27.28 8.17 24.83
N LEU A 133 -28.14 7.54 24.03
CA LEU A 133 -29.12 6.57 24.52
C LEU A 133 -28.44 5.37 25.21
N CYS A 134 -27.44 4.76 24.57
CA CYS A 134 -26.71 3.64 25.16
C CYS A 134 -26.01 4.05 26.46
N SER A 135 -25.34 5.21 26.46
CA SER A 135 -24.62 5.70 27.64
C SER A 135 -25.56 6.00 28.81
N THR A 136 -26.73 6.59 28.54
CA THR A 136 -27.73 6.85 29.59
C THR A 136 -28.32 5.57 30.14
N LEU A 137 -28.62 4.57 29.30
CA LEU A 137 -29.09 3.26 29.76
C LEU A 137 -28.04 2.54 30.63
N ILE A 138 -26.77 2.56 30.22
CA ILE A 138 -25.67 2.01 31.00
C ILE A 138 -25.56 2.73 32.35
N LEU A 139 -25.61 4.07 32.35
CA LEU A 139 -25.53 4.87 33.56
C LEU A 139 -26.68 4.54 34.53
N VAL A 140 -27.91 4.44 34.02
CA VAL A 140 -29.09 4.05 34.82
C VAL A 140 -28.91 2.64 35.40
N ALA A 141 -28.39 1.69 34.61
CA ALA A 141 -28.14 0.34 35.10
C ALA A 141 -27.07 0.33 36.20
N VAL A 142 -26.00 1.11 36.03
CA VAL A 142 -24.94 1.27 37.05
C VAL A 142 -25.50 1.88 38.33
N PHE A 143 -26.33 2.92 38.26
CA PHE A 143 -26.95 3.49 39.47
C PHE A 143 -27.94 2.54 40.14
N LYS A 144 -28.67 1.74 39.36
CA LYS A 144 -29.71 0.86 39.89
C LYS A 144 -29.16 -0.44 40.47
N TYR A 145 -28.08 -0.97 39.90
CA TYR A 145 -27.57 -2.30 40.23
C TYR A 145 -26.11 -2.31 40.70
N GLY A 146 -25.38 -1.22 40.51
CA GLY A 146 -24.01 -1.08 40.97
C GLY A 146 -23.94 -1.04 42.50
N HIS A 147 -23.31 -2.04 43.09
CA HIS A 147 -22.85 -1.96 44.47
C HIS A 147 -21.53 -1.20 44.47
N PHE A 148 -21.55 0.03 44.93
CA PHE A 148 -20.35 0.80 45.23
C PHE A 148 -19.99 0.57 46.70
N PRO A 149 -19.04 -0.32 47.03
CA PRO A 149 -18.54 -0.40 48.40
C PRO A 149 -17.82 0.91 48.70
N LEU A 150 -18.34 1.64 49.68
CA LEU A 150 -17.69 2.82 50.26
C LEU A 150 -16.53 2.40 51.16
#